data_AF-A0A838GEF1-F1
#
_entry.id   AF-A0A838GEF1-F1
#
_cell.length_a   1.000
_cell.length_b   1.000
_cell.length_c   1.000
_cell.angle_alpha   90.00
_cell.angle_beta   90.00
_cell.angle_gamma   90.00
#
_symmetry.space_group_name_H-M   'P 1'
#
loop_
_entity.id
_entity.type
_entity.pdbx_description
1 polymer ?
#
loop_
_entity_poly.entity_id
_entity_poly.type
_entity_poly.pdbx_seq_one_letter_code
_entity_poly.pdbx_strand_id
1 'polypeptide(L)'
;MNVVSLFHDRLATTVILFFVVAGLWGLVEFARGGQLGGNIAGMLIIGQVLVVIQGALGMVLFLFEDRPDDLVHLLYGFTAALVLPFVWSYVRDKAPRQGLLLYSLVALFIVGLAIRGMTTGS
;
A
#
# COMPACT_ATOMS: atom_id res chain seq x y z
N MET A 1 -0.34 -24.47 -6.65
CA MET A 1 -0.72 -23.29 -5.85
C MET A 1 -1.62 -23.73 -4.72
N ASN A 2 -1.20 -23.50 -3.48
CA ASN A 2 -2.09 -23.68 -2.33
C ASN A 2 -3.06 -22.48 -2.21
N VAL A 3 -4.01 -22.55 -1.27
CA VAL A 3 -5.01 -21.48 -1.08
C VAL A 3 -4.34 -20.17 -0.63
N VAL A 4 -3.34 -20.23 0.26
CA VAL A 4 -2.67 -19.03 0.79
C VAL A 4 -1.94 -18.25 -0.31
N SER A 5 -1.18 -18.95 -1.15
CA SER A 5 -0.49 -18.43 -2.33
C SER A 5 -1.47 -17.81 -3.31
N LEU A 6 -2.61 -18.48 -3.60
CA LEU A 6 -3.65 -17.89 -4.43
C LEU A 6 -4.17 -16.57 -3.87
N PHE A 7 -4.48 -16.52 -2.57
CA PHE A 7 -4.96 -15.29 -1.93
C PHE A 7 -3.89 -14.21 -1.91
N HIS A 8 -2.63 -14.55 -1.61
CA HIS A 8 -1.50 -13.62 -1.63
C HIS A 8 -1.31 -13.00 -3.04
N ASP A 9 -1.40 -13.79 -4.10
CA ASP A 9 -1.24 -13.31 -5.48
C ASP A 9 -2.40 -12.41 -5.92
N ARG A 10 -3.64 -12.80 -5.60
CA ARG A 10 -4.83 -12.02 -6.00
C ARG A 10 -4.96 -10.74 -5.19
N LEU A 11 -4.64 -10.79 -3.90
CA LEU A 11 -4.67 -9.63 -3.03
C LEU A 11 -3.58 -8.61 -3.40
N ALA A 12 -2.41 -9.03 -3.88
CA ALA A 12 -1.40 -8.10 -4.44
C ALA A 12 -1.98 -7.26 -5.59
N THR A 13 -2.71 -7.90 -6.51
CA THR A 13 -3.42 -7.18 -7.59
C THR A 13 -4.46 -6.21 -7.03
N THR A 14 -5.23 -6.62 -6.03
CA THR A 14 -6.21 -5.75 -5.36
C THR A 14 -5.55 -4.54 -4.71
N VAL A 15 -4.43 -4.72 -4.00
CA VAL A 15 -3.65 -3.63 -3.39
C VAL A 15 -3.23 -2.62 -4.46
N ILE A 16 -2.66 -3.09 -5.58
CA ILE A 16 -2.25 -2.23 -6.69
C ILE A 16 -3.43 -1.40 -7.21
N LEU A 17 -4.52 -2.06 -7.61
CA LEU A 17 -5.67 -1.37 -8.19
C LEU A 17 -6.29 -0.38 -7.21
N PHE A 18 -6.41 -0.77 -5.94
CA PHE A 18 -6.98 0.08 -4.90
C PHE A 18 -6.14 1.34 -4.67
N PHE A 19 -4.82 1.21 -4.53
CA PHE A 19 -3.94 2.36 -4.31
C PHE A 19 -3.75 3.23 -5.56
N VAL A 20 -3.84 2.66 -6.77
CA VAL A 20 -3.93 3.46 -8.01
C VAL A 20 -5.16 4.36 -7.95
N VAL A 21 -6.34 3.81 -7.65
CA VAL A 21 -7.57 4.59 -7.57
C VAL A 21 -7.49 5.65 -6.47
N ALA A 22 -7.05 5.26 -5.26
CA ALA A 22 -6.93 6.19 -4.13
C ALA A 22 -5.93 7.32 -4.41
N GLY A 23 -4.76 7.01 -4.96
CA GLY A 23 -3.72 7.98 -5.28
C GLY A 23 -4.15 8.93 -6.38
N LEU A 24 -4.69 8.43 -7.49
CA LEU A 24 -5.16 9.27 -8.60
C LEU A 24 -6.34 10.14 -8.20
N TRP A 25 -7.31 9.59 -7.45
CA TRP A 25 -8.45 10.36 -6.97
C TRP A 25 -8.01 11.47 -6.00
N GLY A 26 -7.08 11.18 -5.09
CA GLY A 26 -6.50 12.18 -4.19
C GLY A 26 -5.76 13.31 -4.93
N LEU A 27 -5.02 12.99 -6.01
CA LEU A 27 -4.39 13.99 -6.86
C LEU A 27 -5.42 14.85 -7.62
N VAL A 28 -6.51 14.25 -8.13
CA VAL A 28 -7.61 14.98 -8.77
C VAL A 28 -8.25 15.96 -7.78
N GLU A 29 -8.54 15.51 -6.56
CA GLU A 29 -9.10 16.37 -5.50
C GLU A 29 -8.14 17.49 -5.10
N PHE A 30 -6.84 17.20 -5.03
CA PHE A 30 -5.83 18.22 -4.78
C PHE A 30 -5.80 19.29 -5.89
N ALA A 31 -5.82 18.86 -7.15
CA ALA A 31 -5.83 19.76 -8.32
C ALA A 31 -7.08 20.67 -8.35
N ARG A 32 -8.21 20.19 -7.84
CA ARG A 32 -9.46 20.96 -7.71
C ARG A 32 -9.48 21.96 -6.55
N GLY A 33 -8.39 22.10 -5.80
CA GLY A 33 -8.35 22.98 -4.62
C GLY A 33 -8.82 22.31 -3.32
N GLY A 34 -9.07 20.99 -3.34
CA GLY A 34 -9.54 20.23 -2.18
C GLY A 34 -8.52 20.07 -1.06
N GLN A 35 -8.95 19.42 0.01
CA GLN A 35 -8.15 19.12 1.20
C GLN A 35 -8.48 17.72 1.73
N LEU A 36 -7.66 17.20 2.65
CA LEU A 36 -7.87 15.87 3.21
C LEU A 36 -9.24 15.81 3.92
N GLY A 37 -10.14 15.01 3.36
CA GLY A 37 -11.48 14.75 3.89
C GLY A 37 -11.69 13.28 4.22
N GLY A 38 -12.86 12.97 4.81
CA GLY A 38 -13.20 11.62 5.29
C GLY A 38 -13.14 10.54 4.21
N ASN A 39 -13.51 10.85 2.96
CA ASN A 39 -13.50 9.88 1.86
C ASN A 39 -12.07 9.35 1.56
N ILE A 40 -11.10 10.25 1.38
CA ILE A 40 -9.70 9.88 1.14
C ILE A 40 -9.10 9.21 2.37
N ALA A 41 -9.37 9.75 3.57
CA ALA A 41 -8.88 9.16 4.81
C ALA A 41 -9.38 7.70 4.99
N GLY A 42 -10.67 7.46 4.71
CA GLY A 42 -11.26 6.12 4.75
C GLY A 42 -10.63 5.18 3.73
N MET A 43 -10.41 5.64 2.48
CA MET A 43 -9.69 4.87 1.47
C MET A 43 -8.30 4.47 1.96
N LEU A 44 -7.51 5.38 2.52
CA LEU A 44 -6.17 5.10 3.01
C LEU A 44 -6.16 4.07 4.16
N ILE A 45 -7.14 4.13 5.07
CA ILE A 45 -7.29 3.15 6.15
C ILE A 45 -7.59 1.77 5.58
N ILE A 46 -8.53 1.66 4.64
CA ILE A 46 -8.84 0.40 3.96
C ILE A 46 -7.60 -0.14 3.23
N GLY A 47 -6.89 0.73 2.51
CA GLY A 47 -5.65 0.37 1.82
C GLY A 47 -4.58 -0.15 2.78
N GLN A 48 -4.42 0.49 3.94
CA GLN A 48 -3.49 0.03 4.98
C GLN A 48 -3.87 -1.38 5.49
N VAL A 49 -5.16 -1.63 5.73
CA VAL A 49 -5.64 -2.95 6.14
C VAL A 49 -5.32 -4.00 5.07
N LEU A 50 -5.54 -3.70 3.78
CA LEU A 50 -5.21 -4.60 2.68
C LEU A 50 -3.71 -4.95 2.66
N VAL A 51 -2.84 -3.96 2.86
CA VAL A 51 -1.37 -4.18 2.91
C VAL A 51 -0.97 -5.02 4.12
N VAL A 52 -1.58 -4.79 5.29
CA VAL A 52 -1.31 -5.60 6.48
C VAL A 52 -1.74 -7.06 6.28
N ILE A 53 -2.91 -7.28 5.68
CA ILE A 53 -3.38 -8.64 5.33
C ILE A 53 -2.43 -9.28 4.31
N GLN A 54 -1.99 -8.54 3.29
CA GLN A 54 -1.00 -9.02 2.31
C GLN A 54 0.28 -9.48 3.00
N GLY A 55 0.83 -8.66 3.90
CA GLY A 55 2.03 -8.99 4.65
C GLY A 55 1.85 -10.19 5.57
N ALA A 56 0.67 -10.34 6.18
CA ALA A 56 0.36 -11.51 7.02
C ALA A 56 0.31 -12.80 6.19
N LEU A 57 -0.32 -12.77 4.99
CA LEU A 57 -0.32 -13.91 4.08
C LEU A 57 1.12 -14.24 3.62
N GLY A 58 1.91 -13.23 3.27
CA GLY A 58 3.33 -13.42 2.91
C GLY A 58 4.15 -14.01 4.05
N MET A 59 3.87 -13.63 5.30
CA MET A 59 4.52 -14.21 6.48
C MET A 59 4.13 -15.67 6.71
N VAL A 60 2.87 -16.04 6.46
CA VAL A 60 2.44 -17.44 6.50
C VAL A 60 3.20 -18.26 5.45
N LEU A 61 3.30 -17.77 4.20
CA LEU A 61 4.07 -18.43 3.15
C LEU A 61 5.55 -18.57 3.54
N PHE A 62 6.16 -17.51 4.07
CA PHE A 62 7.56 -17.50 4.50
C PHE A 62 7.87 -18.53 5.61
N LEU A 63 6.90 -18.84 6.47
CA LEU A 63 7.08 -19.77 7.60
C LEU A 63 6.77 -21.24 7.24
N PHE A 64 5.83 -21.48 6.33
CA PHE A 64 5.30 -22.82 6.06
C PHE A 64 5.58 -23.34 4.64
N GLU A 65 6.12 -22.50 3.77
CA GLU A 65 6.39 -22.81 2.37
C GLU A 65 7.79 -22.29 1.99
N ASP A 66 8.09 -22.24 0.69
CA ASP A 66 9.40 -21.78 0.23
C ASP A 66 9.57 -20.28 0.44
N ARG A 67 10.79 -19.90 0.81
CA ARG A 67 11.17 -18.49 0.97
C ARG A 67 11.35 -17.86 -0.40
N PRO A 68 11.07 -16.56 -0.54
CA PRO A 68 11.37 -15.86 -1.78
C PRO A 68 12.89 -15.91 -2.04
N ASP A 69 13.26 -16.07 -3.31
CA ASP A 69 14.65 -16.17 -3.74
C ASP A 69 15.42 -14.87 -3.46
N ASP A 70 14.72 -13.73 -3.44
CA ASP A 70 15.30 -12.42 -3.19
C ASP A 70 14.68 -11.73 -1.96
N LEU A 71 15.55 -11.37 -0.99
CA LEU A 71 15.18 -10.66 0.23
C LEU A 71 14.62 -9.25 -0.05
N VAL A 72 14.85 -8.67 -1.24
CA VAL A 72 14.22 -7.40 -1.62
C VAL A 72 12.70 -7.48 -1.68
N HIS A 73 12.12 -8.67 -1.89
CA HIS A 73 10.66 -8.87 -1.77
C HIS A 73 10.16 -8.46 -0.39
N LEU A 74 10.84 -8.92 0.67
CA LEU A 74 10.49 -8.58 2.05
C LEU A 74 10.65 -7.07 2.27
N LEU A 75 11.72 -6.47 1.77
CA LEU A 75 11.95 -5.02 1.89
C LEU A 75 10.78 -4.21 1.31
N TYR A 76 10.30 -4.56 0.11
CA TYR A 76 9.16 -3.85 -0.50
C TYR A 76 7.88 -4.04 0.31
N GLY A 77 7.60 -5.26 0.78
CA GLY A 77 6.42 -5.56 1.61
C GLY A 77 6.42 -4.80 2.94
N PHE A 78 7.55 -4.84 3.67
CA PHE A 78 7.71 -4.09 4.92
C PHE A 78 7.59 -2.58 4.70
N THR A 79 8.21 -2.06 3.64
CA THR A 79 8.15 -0.63 3.32
C THR A 79 6.71 -0.21 3.01
N ALA A 80 5.96 -1.01 2.24
CA ALA A 80 4.56 -0.73 1.93
C ALA A 80 3.69 -0.71 3.19
N ALA A 81 3.95 -1.61 4.15
CA ALA A 81 3.21 -1.66 5.41
C ALA A 81 3.51 -0.46 6.35
N LEU A 82 4.72 0.09 6.30
CA LEU A 82 5.16 1.13 7.24
C LEU A 82 5.06 2.56 6.70
N VAL A 83 5.09 2.75 5.37
CA VAL A 83 5.15 4.09 4.79
C VAL A 83 3.92 4.94 5.11
N LEU A 84 2.72 4.35 5.12
CA LEU A 84 1.47 5.08 5.41
C LEU A 84 1.40 5.53 6.88
N PRO A 85 1.63 4.66 7.89
CA PRO A 85 1.74 5.07 9.30
C PRO A 85 2.84 6.10 9.55
N PHE A 86 4.00 5.94 8.89
CA PHE A 86 5.10 6.89 8.99
C PHE A 86 4.68 8.27 8.46
N VAL A 87 4.07 8.33 7.28
CA VAL A 87 3.57 9.58 6.69
C VAL A 87 2.53 10.22 7.58
N TRP A 88 1.63 9.43 8.19
CA TRP A 88 0.66 9.95 9.15
C TRP A 88 1.34 10.68 10.32
N SER A 89 2.40 10.10 10.89
CA SER A 89 3.16 10.74 11.98
C SER A 89 3.77 12.07 11.56
N TYR A 90 4.14 12.23 10.29
CA TYR A 90 4.73 13.44 9.74
C TYR A 90 3.71 14.52 9.37
N VAL A 91 2.54 14.14 8.84
CA VAL A 91 1.56 15.08 8.27
C VAL A 91 0.39 15.42 9.20
N ARG A 92 0.18 14.69 10.29
CA ARG A 92 -0.95 14.92 11.22
C ARG A 92 -1.01 16.35 11.78
N ASP A 93 0.15 17.00 11.90
CA ASP A 93 0.28 18.37 12.44
C ASP A 93 0.41 19.43 11.33
N LYS A 94 0.21 19.05 10.06
CA LYS A 94 0.33 19.94 8.89
C LYS A 94 -1.04 20.37 8.35
N ALA A 95 -1.04 21.35 7.44
CA ALA A 95 -2.25 21.80 6.77
C ALA A 95 -2.94 20.63 6.00
N PRO A 96 -4.27 20.48 6.09
CA PRO A 96 -4.99 19.36 5.47
C PRO A 96 -4.76 19.19 3.96
N ARG A 97 -4.52 20.29 3.25
CA ARG A 97 -4.19 20.28 1.81
C ARG A 97 -2.81 19.70 1.51
N GLN A 98 -1.82 19.96 2.36
CA GLN A 98 -0.49 19.34 2.25
C GLN A 98 -0.55 17.84 2.55
N GLY A 99 -1.33 17.46 3.57
CA GLY A 99 -1.61 16.06 3.89
C GLY A 99 -2.22 15.31 2.72
N LEU A 100 -3.24 15.89 2.06
CA LEU A 100 -3.86 15.30 0.86
C LEU A 100 -2.83 14.97 -0.23
N LEU A 101 -1.97 15.94 -0.58
CA LEU A 101 -0.94 15.71 -1.61
C LEU A 101 0.00 14.58 -1.22
N LEU A 102 0.54 14.62 0.01
CA LEU A 102 1.51 13.64 0.49
C LEU A 102 0.91 12.23 0.55
N TYR A 103 -0.29 12.07 1.08
CA TYR A 103 -0.96 10.76 1.08
C TYR A 103 -1.25 10.24 -0.32
N SER A 104 -1.62 11.12 -1.26
CA SER A 104 -1.89 10.73 -2.65
C SER A 104 -0.63 10.22 -3.34
N LEU A 105 0.51 10.91 -3.13
CA LEU A 105 1.81 10.47 -3.67
C LEU A 105 2.28 9.17 -3.01
N VAL A 106 2.06 9.02 -1.71
CA VAL A 106 2.42 7.81 -0.96
C VAL A 106 1.57 6.61 -1.41
N ALA A 107 0.29 6.82 -1.71
CA ALA A 107 -0.55 5.79 -2.31
C ALA A 107 0.04 5.28 -3.63
N LEU A 108 0.46 6.18 -4.53
CA LEU A 108 1.11 5.80 -5.79
C LEU A 108 2.51 5.20 -5.58
N PHE A 109 3.23 5.61 -4.54
CA PHE A 109 4.48 4.97 -4.16
C PHE A 109 4.28 3.51 -3.71
N ILE A 110 3.24 3.22 -2.93
CA ILE A 110 2.85 1.86 -2.55
C ILE A 110 2.54 0.99 -3.78
N VAL A 111 1.92 1.56 -4.82
CA VAL A 111 1.73 0.84 -6.10
C VAL A 111 3.06 0.40 -6.69
N GLY A 112 4.06 1.28 -6.73
CA GLY A 112 5.41 0.95 -7.18
C GLY A 112 6.05 -0.17 -6.36
N LEU A 113 5.94 -0.11 -5.03
CA LEU A 113 6.43 -1.15 -4.13
C LEU A 113 5.73 -2.50 -4.38
N ALA A 114 4.40 -2.49 -4.56
CA ALA A 114 3.62 -3.70 -4.79
C ALA A 114 3.99 -4.36 -6.13
N ILE A 115 4.15 -3.57 -7.20
CA ILE A 115 4.63 -4.08 -8.51
C ILE A 115 6.02 -4.68 -8.37
N ARG A 116 6.95 -3.97 -7.71
CA ARG A 116 8.30 -4.48 -7.48
C ARG A 116 8.27 -5.78 -6.67
N GLY A 117 7.48 -5.84 -5.60
CA GLY A 117 7.26 -7.04 -4.80
C GLY A 117 6.74 -8.23 -5.61
N MET A 118 5.83 -8.02 -6.56
CA MET A 118 5.38 -9.07 -7.48
C MET A 118 6.49 -9.55 -8.42
N THR A 119 7.35 -8.65 -8.91
CA THR A 119 8.44 -9.00 -9.84
C THR A 119 9.66 -9.63 -9.19
N THR A 120 9.80 -9.51 -7.86
CA THR A 120 10.95 -10.07 -7.11
C THR A 120 10.53 -11.11 -6.08
N GLY A 121 9.26 -11.49 -6.04
CA GLY A 121 8.70 -12.47 -5.09
C GLY A 121 8.56 -13.88 -5.64
N SER A 122 9.10 -14.13 -6.84
CA SER A 122 9.21 -15.44 -7.47
C SER A 122 10.29 -16.28 -6.83
#